data_AF-A0A074VXJ7-F1
#
_entry.id   AF-A0A074VXJ7-F1
#
_cell.length_a   1.000
_cell.length_b   1.000
_cell.length_c   1.000
_cell.angle_alpha   90.00
_cell.angle_beta   90.00
_cell.angle_gamma   90.00
#
_symmetry.space_group_name_H-M   'P 1'
#
loop_
_entity.id
_entity.type
_entity.pdbx_description
1 polymer ?
#
loop_
_entity_poly.entity_id
_entity_poly.type
_entity_poly.pdbx_seq_one_letter_code
_entity_poly.pdbx_strand_id
1 'polypeptide(L)' 'MVRYMPRLEAYFHYRNLDVSTLKELARRWNPAIVKGISKKGAHQALDDIKESIEEMAYYREHFLTIPS' A
#
# COMPACT_ATOMS: atom_id res chain seq x y z
N MET A 1 0.60 18.54 -1.48
CA MET A 1 -0.76 18.90 -1.03
C MET A 1 -0.79 20.25 -0.33
N VAL A 2 0.01 20.46 0.73
CA VAL A 2 0.09 21.68 1.55
C VAL A 2 0.00 23.00 0.76
N ARG A 3 0.77 23.14 -0.32
CA ARG A 3 0.83 24.38 -1.11
C ARG A 3 -0.43 24.68 -1.92
N TYR A 4 -1.17 23.66 -2.34
CA TYR A 4 -2.26 23.80 -3.31
C TYR A 4 -3.64 23.45 -2.73
N MET A 5 -3.68 22.63 -1.68
CA MET A 5 -4.91 22.14 -1.04
C MET A 5 -4.76 22.03 0.49
N PRO A 6 -4.46 23.15 1.20
CA PRO A 6 -4.17 23.13 2.64
C PRO A 6 -5.38 22.66 3.48
N ARG A 7 -6.61 23.01 3.09
CA ARG A 7 -7.82 22.55 3.80
C ARG A 7 -8.01 21.04 3.74
N LEU A 8 -7.67 20.44 2.60
CA LEU A 8 -7.77 18.99 2.42
C LEU A 8 -6.68 18.27 3.21
N GLU A 9 -5.46 18.80 3.19
CA GLU A 9 -4.34 18.24 3.95
C GLU A 9 -4.60 18.29 5.46
N ALA A 10 -5.15 19.39 5.98
CA ALA A 10 -5.53 19.52 7.39
C ALA A 10 -6.66 18.58 7.83
N TYR A 11 -7.46 18.04 6.89
CA TYR A 11 -8.48 17.04 7.20
C TYR A 11 -7.87 15.65 7.46
N PHE A 12 -6.77 15.32 6.78
CA PHE A 12 -6.06 14.06 7.00
C PHE A 12 -5.14 14.14 8.22
N HIS A 13 -4.90 13.00 8.85
CA HIS A 13 -3.89 12.89 9.89
C HIS A 13 -2.48 13.07 9.29
N TYR A 14 -1.52 13.58 10.06
CA TYR A 14 -0.15 13.84 9.58
C TYR A 14 0.63 12.59 9.16
N ARG A 15 0.13 11.39 9.50
CA ARG A 15 0.79 10.11 9.19
C ARG A 15 0.27 9.57 7.87
N ASN A 16 1.20 9.13 7.04
CA ASN A 16 0.91 8.37 5.84
C ASN A 16 1.03 6.87 6.12
N LEU A 17 0.21 6.09 5.45
CA LEU A 17 0.37 4.64 5.35
C LEU A 17 0.71 4.31 3.90
N ASP A 18 2.00 4.09 3.65
CA ASP A 18 2.52 3.83 2.31
C ASP A 18 2.67 2.31 2.08
N VAL A 19 1.85 1.76 1.20
CA VAL A 19 1.86 0.34 0.82
C VAL A 19 3.20 -0.06 0.19
N SER A 20 3.87 0.85 -0.52
CA SER A 20 5.16 0.58 -1.14
C SER A 20 6.28 0.34 -0.12
N THR A 21 6.16 0.91 1.08
CA THR A 21 7.07 0.61 2.20
C THR A 21 6.99 -0.88 2.55
N LEU A 22 5.77 -1.44 2.67
CA LEU A 22 5.59 -2.87 2.93
C LEU A 22 6.09 -3.74 1.78
N LYS A 23 5.90 -3.31 0.53
CA LYS A 23 6.43 -4.01 -0.64
C LYS A 23 7.96 -4.14 -0.58
N GLU A 24 8.66 -3.05 -0.29
CA GLU A 24 10.12 -3.06 -0.22
C GLU A 24 10.64 -3.89 0.97
N LEU A 25 9.93 -3.88 2.10
CA LEU A 25 10.23 -4.75 3.25
C LEU A 25 9.98 -6.22 2.90
N ALA A 26 8.84 -6.56 2.32
CA ALA A 26 8.49 -7.91 1.91
C ALA A 26 9.52 -8.47 0.92
N ARG A 27 9.95 -7.66 -0.06
CA ARG A 27 10.99 -8.06 -1.02
C ARG A 27 12.32 -8.45 -0.36
N ARG A 28 12.67 -7.85 0.78
CA ARG A 28 13.95 -8.09 1.48
C ARG A 28 13.84 -9.17 2.54
N TRP A 29 12.72 -9.21 3.28
CA TRP A 29 12.57 -10.07 4.45
C TRP A 29 11.83 -11.37 4.13
N ASN A 30 10.93 -11.36 3.16
CA ASN A 30 10.24 -12.56 2.70
C ASN A 30 9.93 -12.50 1.19
N PRO A 31 10.95 -12.68 0.32
CA PRO A 31 10.81 -12.48 -1.11
C PRO A 31 9.78 -13.42 -1.78
N ALA A 32 9.43 -14.53 -1.14
CA ALA A 32 8.46 -15.50 -1.66
C ALA A 32 7.04 -14.91 -1.74
N ILE A 33 6.68 -14.03 -0.80
CA ILE A 33 5.36 -13.39 -0.71
C ILE A 33 5.14 -12.43 -1.88
N VAL A 34 6.18 -11.74 -2.35
CA VAL A 34 6.06 -10.74 -3.43
C VAL A 34 5.61 -11.37 -4.76
N LYS A 35 5.85 -12.68 -4.96
CA LYS A 35 5.41 -13.39 -6.17
C LYS A 35 3.90 -13.54 -6.28
N GLY A 36 3.15 -13.43 -5.18
CA GLY A 36 1.69 -13.52 -5.17
C GLY A 36 0.99 -12.24 -5.62
N ILE A 37 1.73 -11.15 -5.81
CA ILE A 37 1.17 -9.84 -6.13
C ILE A 37 1.43 -9.53 -7.60
N SER A 38 0.35 -9.43 -8.38
CA SER A 38 0.40 -8.98 -9.77
C SER A 38 -0.49 -7.76 -9.93
N LYS A 39 0.10 -6.62 -10.31
CA LYS A 39 -0.67 -5.43 -10.68
C LYS A 39 -1.22 -5.64 -12.08
N LYS A 40 -2.53 -5.41 -12.26
CA LYS A 40 -3.21 -5.57 -13.53
C LYS A 40 -2.90 -4.41 -14.47
N GLY A 41 -2.43 -3.28 -13.93
CA GLY A 41 -1.92 -2.16 -14.72
C GLY A 41 -3.06 -1.42 -15.41
N ALA A 42 -4.02 -0.94 -14.63
CA ALA A 42 -5.16 -0.19 -15.14
C ALA A 42 -4.82 1.28 -15.44
N HIS A 43 -5.65 1.95 -16.25
CA HIS A 43 -5.43 3.33 -16.71
C HIS A 43 -6.23 4.38 -15.92
N GLN A 44 -6.98 3.99 -14.89
CA GLN A 44 -7.83 4.89 -14.09
C GLN A 44 -7.31 5.02 -12.67
N ALA A 45 -7.35 6.26 -12.13
CA ALA A 45 -6.93 6.53 -10.75
C ALA A 45 -7.72 5.74 -9.69
N LEU A 46 -9.00 5.42 -9.96
CA LEU A 46 -9.81 4.59 -9.06
C LEU A 46 -9.28 3.15 -9.01
N ASP A 47 -8.81 2.62 -10.13
CA ASP A 47 -8.28 1.28 -10.20
C ASP A 47 -6.91 1.20 -9.49
N ASP A 48 -6.06 2.23 -9.63
CA ASP A 48 -4.81 2.32 -8.87
C ASP A 48 -5.04 2.31 -7.34
N ILE A 49 -6.10 2.98 -6.87
CA ILE A 49 -6.50 2.96 -5.46
C ILE A 49 -6.95 1.55 -5.04
N LYS A 50 -7.79 0.89 -5.84
CA LYS A 50 -8.26 -0.47 -5.55
C LYS A 50 -7.11 -1.48 -5.54
N GLU A 51 -6.20 -1.41 -6.51
CA GLU A 51 -5.01 -2.26 -6.53
C GLU A 51 -4.14 -2.05 -5.29
N SER A 52 -4.00 -0.82 -4.81
CA SER A 52 -3.24 -0.52 -3.59
C SER A 52 -3.93 -1.07 -2.34
N ILE A 53 -5.27 -1.08 -2.29
CA ILE A 53 -6.05 -1.69 -1.20
C ILE A 53 -5.89 -3.22 -1.21
N GLU A 54 -6.01 -3.85 -2.38
CA GLU A 54 -5.81 -5.30 -2.55
C GLU A 54 -4.39 -5.72 -2.14
N GLU A 55 -3.37 -4.95 -2.55
CA GLU A 55 -1.98 -5.17 -2.18
C GLU A 55 -1.76 -5.08 -0.65
N MET A 56 -2.36 -4.09 0.01
CA MET A 56 -2.30 -3.96 1.47
C MET A 56 -3.00 -5.13 2.20
N ALA A 57 -4.16 -5.55 1.70
CA ALA A 57 -4.89 -6.69 2.25
C ALA A 57 -4.05 -7.98 2.18
N TYR A 58 -3.37 -8.20 1.06
CA TYR A 58 -2.46 -9.33 0.88
C TYR A 58 -1.28 -9.29 1.87
N TYR A 59 -0.62 -8.14 2.05
CA TYR A 59 0.45 -8.03 3.05
C TYR A 59 -0.05 -8.24 4.48
N ARG A 60 -1.26 -7.80 4.80
CA ARG A 60 -1.88 -8.04 6.11
C ARG A 60 -2.06 -9.53 6.39
N GLU A 61 -2.49 -10.31 5.40
CA GLU A 61 -2.76 -11.74 5.56
C GLU A 61 -1.49 -12.60 5.54
N HIS A 62 -0.52 -12.26 4.70
CA HIS A 62 0.61 -13.15 4.44
C HIS A 62 1.95 -12.65 4.98
N PHE A 63 2.13 -11.35 5.19
CA PHE A 63 3.42 -10.76 5.59
C PHE A 63 3.45 -10.24 7.02
N LEU A 64 2.38 -9.57 7.47
CA LEU A 64 2.29 -8.95 8.80
C LEU A 64 1.72 -9.90 9.87
N THR A 65 1.84 -11.21 9.67
CA THR A 65 1.37 -12.20 10.63
C THR A 65 2.27 -12.20 11.86
N ILE A 66 1.68 -12.03 13.03
CA ILE A 66 2.37 -12.21 14.31
C ILE A 66 2.15 -13.67 14.70
N PRO A 67 3.20 -14.44 15.03
CA PRO A 67 3.03 -15.79 15.55
C PRO A 67 2.16 -15.72 16.81
N SER A 68 1.07 -16.49 16.83
CA SER A 68 0.23 -16.68 18.02
C SER A 68 0.96 -17.43 19.12
#